data_AF-A0A1I5T976-F1
#
_entry.id   AF-A0A1I5T976-F1
#
_cell.length_a   1.000
_cell.length_b   1.000
_cell.length_c   1.000
_cell.angle_alpha   90.00
_cell.angle_beta   90.00
_cell.angle_gamma   90.00
#
_symmetry.space_group_name_H-M   'P 1'
#
loop_
_entity.id
_entity.type
_entity.pdbx_description
1 polymer ?
#
loop_
_entity_poly.entity_id
_entity_poly.type
_entity_poly.pdbx_seq_one_letter_code
_entity_poly.pdbx_strand_id
1 'polypeptide(L)' 'MKLRLALIVLLLANAGYFLWARGDLVGFGLAPASLNEREPQRMARQIKPEWVQVRKEAKAGAPAP' A
#
# COMPACT_ATOMS: atom_id res chain seq x y z
N MET A 1 4.24 38.31 -0.55
CA MET A 1 3.19 37.67 0.27
C MET A 1 2.42 36.58 -0.50
N LYS A 2 2.07 36.76 -1.78
CA LYS A 2 1.36 35.76 -2.62
C LYS A 2 2.02 34.36 -2.64
N LEU A 3 3.35 34.30 -2.73
CA LEU A 3 4.11 33.05 -2.76
C LEU A 3 3.97 32.22 -1.46
N ARG A 4 3.94 32.88 -0.30
CA ARG A 4 3.79 32.20 0.99
C ARG A 4 2.40 31.59 1.12
N LEU A 5 1.37 32.31 0.66
CA LEU A 5 0.02 31.78 0.64
C LEU A 5 -0.09 30.57 -0.30
N ALA A 6 0.49 30.65 -1.51
CA ALA A 6 0.53 29.53 -2.43
C ALA A 6 1.26 28.31 -1.84
N LEU A 7 2.37 28.53 -1.13
CA LEU A 7 3.11 27.46 -0.45
C LEU A 7 2.26 26.78 0.63
N ILE A 8 1.53 27.57 1.45
CA ILE A 8 0.65 27.05 2.49
C ILE A 8 -0.48 26.22 1.88
N VAL A 9 -1.13 26.73 0.82
CA VAL A 9 -2.18 26.01 0.10
C VAL A 9 -1.64 24.70 -0.47
N LEU A 10 -0.45 24.73 -1.07
CA LEU A 10 0.19 23.53 -1.62
C LEU A 10 0.47 22.50 -0.52
N LEU A 11 1.00 22.92 0.63
CA LEU A 11 1.25 22.06 1.78
C LEU A 11 -0.04 21.41 2.31
N LEU A 12 -1.11 22.18 2.45
CA LEU A 12 -2.41 21.67 2.89
C LEU A 12 -2.99 20.65 1.91
N ALA A 13 -2.92 20.95 0.61
CA ALA A 13 -3.36 20.03 -0.43
C ALA A 13 -2.57 18.71 -0.38
N ASN A 14 -1.24 18.79 -0.21
CA ASN A 14 -0.40 17.61 -0.16
C ASN A 14 -0.62 16.78 1.10
N ALA A 15 -0.82 17.42 2.26
CA ALA A 15 -1.16 16.74 3.51
C ALA A 15 -2.53 16.04 3.43
N GLY A 16 -3.53 16.71 2.85
CA GLY A 16 -4.84 16.11 2.59
C GLY A 16 -4.74 14.90 1.65
N TYR A 17 -4.00 15.04 0.55
CA TYR A 17 -3.74 13.94 -0.38
C TYR A 17 -3.03 12.77 0.30
N PHE A 18 -2.06 13.03 1.17
CA PHE A 18 -1.33 12.00 1.90
C PHE A 18 -2.23 11.18 2.83
N LEU A 19 -3.07 11.84 3.64
CA LEU A 19 -4.05 11.19 4.52
C LEU A 19 -5.07 10.38 3.71
N TRP A 20 -5.50 10.92 2.56
CA TRP A 20 -6.39 10.25 1.64
C TRP A 20 -5.77 8.99 1.04
N ALA A 21 -4.54 9.07 0.54
CA ALA A 21 -3.82 7.95 -0.07
C ALA A 21 -3.43 6.86 0.93
N ARG A 22 -3.26 7.19 2.22
CA ARG A 22 -3.03 6.20 3.28
C ARG A 22 -4.31 5.47 3.69
N GLY A 23 -5.48 6.00 3.35
CA GLY A 23 -6.77 5.45 3.75
C GLY A 23 -7.23 5.92 5.14
N ASP A 24 -6.60 6.92 5.74
CA ASP A 24 -7.07 7.50 7.01
C ASP A 24 -8.48 8.10 6.88
N LEU A 25 -8.89 8.43 5.67
CA LEU A 25 -10.22 8.97 5.33
C LEU A 25 -11.25 7.89 4.95
N VAL A 26 -10.93 6.60 5.03
CA VAL A 26 -11.85 5.49 4.71
C VAL A 26 -13.10 5.54 5.59
N GLY A 27 -12.98 5.85 6.88
CA GLY A 27 -14.10 5.95 7.81
C GLY A 27 -15.10 7.07 7.48
N PHE A 28 -14.68 8.05 6.67
CA PHE A 28 -15.54 9.15 6.21
C PHE A 28 -16.18 8.88 4.84
N GLY A 29 -15.98 7.68 4.25
CA GLY A 29 -16.50 7.33 2.92
C GLY A 29 -15.79 8.04 1.76
N LEU A 30 -14.68 8.73 2.04
CA LEU A 30 -13.92 9.50 1.05
C LEU A 30 -12.83 8.69 0.36
N ALA A 31 -12.68 7.40 0.66
CA ALA A 31 -11.65 6.56 0.08
C ALA A 31 -12.08 5.97 -1.28
N PRO A 32 -11.19 5.97 -2.29
CA PRO A 32 -11.42 5.31 -3.56
C PRO A 32 -11.50 3.79 -3.35
N ALA A 33 -12.41 3.14 -4.08
CA ALA A 33 -12.57 1.68 -4.07
C ALA A 33 -11.23 0.93 -4.30
N SER A 34 -10.34 1.54 -5.10
CA SER A 34 -9.02 1.02 -5.42
C SER A 34 -8.03 0.91 -4.24
N LEU A 35 -8.21 1.67 -3.15
CA LEU A 35 -7.38 1.50 -1.93
C LEU A 35 -7.68 0.19 -1.20
N ASN A 36 -8.93 -0.28 -1.27
CA ASN A 36 -9.34 -1.57 -0.72
C ASN A 36 -9.08 -2.72 -1.69
N GLU A 37 -9.08 -2.44 -2.99
CA GLU A 37 -8.84 -3.43 -4.03
C GLU A 37 -7.33 -3.55 -4.32
N ARG A 38 -6.61 -4.25 -3.44
CA ARG A 38 -5.33 -4.88 -3.81
C ARG A 38 -5.59 -5.99 -4.83
N GLU A 39 -5.83 -5.57 -6.07
CA GLU A 39 -5.86 -6.38 -7.29
C GLU A 39 -6.57 -7.75 -7.15
N PRO A 40 -7.89 -7.77 -6.89
CA PRO A 40 -8.67 -9.02 -6.94
C PRO A 40 -8.52 -9.74 -8.30
N GLN A 41 -8.21 -8.99 -9.36
CA GLN A 41 -7.91 -9.52 -10.69
C GLN A 41 -6.68 -10.45 -10.72
N ARG A 42 -5.71 -10.31 -9.80
CA ARG A 42 -4.59 -11.26 -9.70
C ARG A 42 -5.06 -12.64 -9.28
N MET A 43 -6.07 -12.74 -8.41
CA MET A 43 -6.61 -14.04 -7.97
C MET A 43 -7.25 -14.80 -9.13
N ALA A 44 -8.00 -14.10 -10.00
CA ALA A 44 -8.64 -14.71 -11.17
C ALA A 44 -7.65 -15.18 -12.25
N ARG A 45 -6.43 -14.63 -12.27
CA ARG A 45 -5.36 -15.05 -13.20
C ARG A 45 -4.40 -16.06 -12.59
N GLN A 46 -4.51 -16.35 -11.30
CA GLN A 46 -3.59 -17.26 -10.63
C GLN A 46 -3.99 -18.71 -10.94
N ILE A 47 -3.19 -19.36 -11.77
CA ILE A 47 -3.38 -20.78 -12.10
C ILE A 47 -2.89 -21.61 -10.91
N LYS A 48 -3.80 -22.34 -10.26
CA LYS A 48 -3.54 -23.36 -9.22
C LYS A 48 -2.63 -22.88 -8.08
N PRO A 49 -3.03 -21.83 -7.33
CA PRO A 49 -2.27 -21.37 -6.16
C PRO A 49 -1.98 -22.49 -5.15
N GLU A 50 -2.85 -23.50 -5.06
CA GLU A 50 -2.71 -24.65 -4.18
C GLU A 50 -1.49 -25.55 -4.48
N TRP A 51 -0.87 -25.40 -5.65
CA TRP A 51 0.33 -26.15 -6.01
C TRP A 51 1.64 -25.47 -5.56
N VAL A 52 1.57 -24.23 -5.07
CA VAL A 52 2.73 -23.51 -4.57
C VAL A 52 3.02 -23.93 -3.13
N GLN A 53 4.08 -24.72 -2.93
CA GLN A 53 4.55 -25.10 -1.59
C GLN A 53 5.70 -24.17 -1.16
N VAL A 54 5.48 -23.35 -0.14
CA VAL A 54 6.54 -22.52 0.45
C VAL A 54 7.44 -23.43 1.29
N ARG A 55 8.61 -23.78 0.74
CA ARG A 55 9.64 -24.52 1.47
C ARG A 55 10.40 -23.52 2.34
N LYS A 56 10.48 -23.79 3.65
CA LYS A 56 11.46 -23.12 4.50
C LYS A 56 12.83 -23.54 3.98
N GLU A 57 13.63 -22.61 3.46
CA GLU A 57 15.05 -22.90 3.26
C GLU A 57 15.60 -23.37 4.60
N ALA A 58 16.25 -24.54 4.60
CA ALA A 58 16.96 -25.00 5.78
C ALA A 58 17.90 -23.86 6.16
N LYS A 59 17.72 -23.31 7.37
CA LYS A 59 18.65 -22.37 7.98
C LYS A 59 20.05 -22.95 7.75
N ALA A 60 20.81 -22.35 6.84
CA ALA A 60 22.15 -22.80 6.52
C ALA A 60 22.88 -22.84 7.87
N GLY A 61 23.25 -24.07 8.26
CA GLY A 61 23.79 -24.38 9.56
C GLY A 61 24.96 -23.46 9.86
N ALA A 62 25.00 -22.97 11.10
CA ALA A 62 26.12 -22.23 11.64
C ALA A 62 27.44 -22.98 11.35
N PRO A 63 28.55 -22.27 11.04
CA PRO A 63 29.84 -22.90 10.83
C PRO A 63 30.25 -23.65 12.11
N ALA A 64 30.65 -24.91 11.96
CA ALA A 64 31.21 -25.73 13.03
C ALA A 64 32.56 -25.15 13.50
N PRO A 65 32.90 -25.25 14.80
CA PRO A 65 34.14 -24.71 15.37
C PRO A 65 35.40 -25.43 14.85
#